data_AF-A0A545UJN6-F1
#
_entry.id   AF-A0A545UJN6-F1
#
_cell.length_a   1.000
_cell.length_b   1.000
_cell.length_c   1.000
_cell.angle_alpha   90.00
_cell.angle_beta   90.00
_cell.angle_gamma   90.00
#
_symmetry.space_group_name_H-M   'P 1'
#
loop_
_entity.id
_entity.type
_entity.pdbx_description
1 polymer ?
#
loop_
_entity_poly.entity_id
_entity_poly.type
_entity_poly.pdbx_seq_one_letter_code
_entity_poly.pdbx_strand_id
1 'polypeptide(L)'
;MLSDSVQLNLKWKDGTKEVSAVVELGESTIYIGRGRENDVIFADTSVSRKHARITQTPQGISIQDLNSRFGTYVDHIAIGPENSILIQSDVEIRLGNLAIKLEIVRPEKWLGRLTQEFSATNLPASIKELKQQTLNILNQQPTNNYSPEEQQQVIEQQKVIEKAFNKTEQLVTSWVEQNTVIHNIHLMLNQTPIYQDFLAQILPPIANVLKADRGFILKFDEQHRKLVPSATYHYQFDEETQALDNNDLYSQTVARRCYDENEIVLIEDTCNEISLNQAFSIHKFSIKSAVVIPLSYGERTLGVIYLDSQTKASCFNEEQKPFLQSLQIHLGTALKSAMHYSQAITDDLTGLYTRKFFEERIKQAMDQSRRYASTCCLILLDIDHFKNINDTYGHNCGDQVLREVANLLSMTARKSDVVGRLGGEEFIFLLTETNEEGALRYAERLRKDIANLEIQNDGIRVSVTASFGIVEYEASLGTMPYRFIEEADAAMYLAKRAGRDRVHVSTKKSLESLNTHIPDITLTD
;
A
#
# COMPACT_ATOMS: atom_id res chain seq x y z
N MET A 1 14.22 11.68 -37.55
CA MET A 1 14.66 12.80 -36.70
C MET A 1 13.68 13.94 -36.83
N LEU A 2 12.74 14.01 -35.88
CA LEU A 2 12.03 15.21 -35.46
C LEU A 2 12.01 15.06 -33.93
N SER A 3 12.71 15.93 -33.21
CA SER A 3 12.78 15.92 -31.75
C SER A 3 11.43 16.41 -31.24
N ASP A 4 10.52 15.49 -30.95
CA ASP A 4 9.21 15.84 -30.39
C ASP A 4 9.42 16.35 -28.95
N SER A 5 9.29 17.65 -28.79
CA SER A 5 9.47 18.39 -27.54
C SER A 5 8.34 18.11 -26.54
N VAL A 6 8.70 17.80 -25.30
CA VAL A 6 7.76 17.62 -24.19
C VAL A 6 7.38 18.99 -23.66
N GLN A 7 6.10 19.29 -23.45
CA GLN A 7 5.70 20.55 -22.83
C GLN A 7 5.54 20.38 -21.32
N LEU A 8 6.07 21.31 -20.55
CA LEU A 8 5.87 21.43 -19.11
C LEU A 8 4.92 22.57 -18.83
N ASN A 9 3.86 22.31 -18.09
CA ASN A 9 2.97 23.34 -17.58
C ASN A 9 3.20 23.52 -16.07
N LEU A 10 3.82 24.63 -15.70
CA LEU A 10 4.11 25.00 -14.32
C LEU A 10 3.01 25.92 -13.81
N LYS A 11 2.29 25.54 -12.75
CA LYS A 11 1.24 26.36 -12.11
C LYS A 11 1.63 26.72 -10.69
N TRP A 12 1.50 27.99 -10.31
CA TRP A 12 1.78 28.46 -8.96
C TRP A 12 0.84 29.60 -8.57
N LYS A 13 0.82 29.91 -7.27
CA LYS A 13 0.09 31.07 -6.75
C LYS A 13 1.03 32.26 -6.60
N ASP A 14 0.64 33.39 -7.15
CA ASP A 14 1.27 34.69 -6.90
C ASP A 14 0.24 35.59 -6.18
N GLY A 15 0.41 35.70 -4.85
CA GLY A 15 -0.61 36.27 -3.97
C GLY A 15 -1.93 35.48 -4.02
N THR A 16 -3.00 36.12 -4.49
CA THR A 16 -4.33 35.50 -4.64
C THR A 16 -4.62 34.99 -6.05
N LYS A 17 -3.69 35.18 -7.00
CA LYS A 17 -3.87 34.79 -8.41
C LYS A 17 -3.14 33.50 -8.71
N GLU A 18 -3.79 32.63 -9.46
CA GLU A 18 -3.16 31.45 -10.06
C GLU A 18 -2.49 31.86 -11.37
N VAL A 19 -1.22 31.51 -11.52
CA VAL A 19 -0.37 31.83 -12.67
C VAL A 19 0.15 30.52 -13.24
N SER A 20 0.24 30.44 -14.56
CA SER A 20 0.77 29.27 -15.25
C SER A 20 1.79 29.67 -16.32
N ALA A 21 2.86 28.89 -16.47
CA ALA A 21 3.84 29.00 -17.53
C ALA A 21 3.95 27.67 -18.27
N VAL A 22 3.86 27.70 -19.59
CA VAL A 22 4.10 26.54 -20.44
C VAL A 22 5.48 26.69 -21.07
N VAL A 23 6.32 25.68 -20.89
CA VAL A 23 7.70 25.67 -21.43
C VAL A 23 7.91 24.40 -22.22
N GLU A 24 8.61 24.54 -23.34
CA GLU A 24 8.87 23.44 -24.26
C GLU A 24 10.27 22.85 -24.01
N LEU A 25 10.31 21.57 -23.62
CA LEU A 25 11.48 20.78 -23.31
C LEU A 25 11.88 19.95 -24.54
N GLY A 26 12.77 20.51 -25.35
CA GLY A 26 13.49 19.77 -26.40
C GLY A 26 14.68 18.98 -25.83
N GLU A 27 15.81 18.94 -26.57
CA GLU A 27 17.12 18.49 -26.04
C GLU A 27 17.75 19.51 -25.04
N SER A 28 17.00 20.55 -24.70
CA SER A 28 17.45 21.71 -23.93
C SER A 28 17.26 21.50 -22.42
N THR A 29 18.16 22.09 -21.62
CA THR A 29 17.97 22.27 -20.17
C THR A 29 17.24 23.58 -19.91
N ILE A 30 16.19 23.53 -19.10
CA ILE A 30 15.45 24.69 -18.62
C ILE A 30 15.97 25.08 -17.25
N TYR A 31 16.18 26.37 -17.03
CA TYR A 31 16.53 26.95 -15.74
C TYR A 31 15.33 27.66 -15.12
N ILE A 32 15.17 27.50 -13.82
CA ILE A 32 14.10 28.12 -13.05
C ILE A 32 14.66 28.89 -11.86
N GLY A 33 14.15 30.10 -11.62
CA GLY A 33 14.63 30.96 -10.54
C GLY A 33 13.99 32.34 -10.56
N ARG A 34 14.40 33.24 -9.66
CA ARG A 34 13.91 34.64 -9.64
C ARG A 34 14.72 35.60 -10.53
N GLY A 35 15.86 35.14 -11.03
CA GLY A 35 16.72 35.89 -11.93
C GLY A 35 16.08 36.00 -13.32
N ARG A 36 16.36 37.10 -14.03
CA ARG A 36 15.83 37.34 -15.37
C ARG A 36 16.49 36.47 -16.45
N GLU A 37 17.58 35.80 -16.09
CA GLU A 37 18.33 34.87 -16.91
C GLU A 37 17.70 33.48 -17.03
N ASN A 38 16.63 33.19 -16.27
CA ASN A 38 15.97 31.89 -16.27
C ASN A 38 14.83 31.84 -17.28
N ASP A 39 14.56 30.64 -17.77
CA ASP A 39 13.46 30.36 -18.70
C ASP A 39 12.09 30.52 -18.02
N VAL A 40 12.00 30.16 -16.72
CA VAL A 40 10.84 30.47 -15.88
C VAL A 40 11.25 31.33 -14.71
N ILE A 41 10.62 32.50 -14.62
CA ILE A 41 10.94 33.53 -13.63
C ILE A 41 9.85 33.56 -12.55
N PHE A 42 10.26 33.37 -11.29
CA PHE A 42 9.38 33.47 -10.13
C PHE A 42 9.67 34.74 -9.34
N ALA A 43 8.65 35.55 -9.06
CA ALA A 43 8.77 36.82 -8.33
C ALA A 43 8.88 36.65 -6.80
N ASP A 44 9.12 35.43 -6.30
CA ASP A 44 9.17 35.11 -4.88
C ASP A 44 10.58 35.27 -4.30
N THR A 45 10.68 35.92 -3.13
CA THR A 45 11.96 36.19 -2.46
C THR A 45 12.65 34.96 -1.88
N SER A 46 11.90 33.89 -1.60
CA SER A 46 12.40 32.59 -1.18
C SER A 46 12.99 31.78 -2.34
N VAL A 47 12.74 32.18 -3.58
CA VAL A 47 13.36 31.57 -4.76
C VAL A 47 14.74 32.19 -5.00
N SER A 48 15.71 31.37 -5.38
CA SER A 48 17.10 31.82 -5.60
C SER A 48 17.20 32.39 -7.02
N ARG A 49 18.20 33.25 -7.28
CA ARG A 49 18.35 33.87 -8.61
C ARG A 49 18.40 32.82 -9.71
N LYS A 50 19.19 31.76 -9.51
CA LYS A 50 19.16 30.53 -10.29
C LYS A 50 18.93 29.39 -9.29
N HIS A 51 17.74 28.78 -9.29
CA HIS A 51 17.29 27.93 -8.18
C HIS A 51 17.42 26.44 -8.52
N ALA A 52 16.87 26.03 -9.66
CA ALA A 52 16.93 24.64 -10.11
C ALA A 52 17.02 24.58 -11.63
N ARG A 53 17.34 23.41 -12.17
CA ARG A 53 17.25 23.10 -13.59
C ARG A 53 16.44 21.85 -13.84
N ILE A 54 15.74 21.83 -14.96
CA ILE A 54 14.98 20.69 -15.46
C ILE A 54 15.56 20.28 -16.81
N THR A 55 15.89 19.00 -16.99
CA THR A 55 16.56 18.47 -18.16
C THR A 55 15.84 17.23 -18.68
N GLN A 56 15.66 17.11 -19.99
CA GLN A 56 15.23 15.86 -20.62
C GLN A 56 16.43 14.90 -20.68
N THR A 57 16.28 13.73 -20.08
CA THR A 57 17.25 12.63 -20.16
C THR A 57 16.65 11.45 -20.93
N PRO A 58 17.45 10.48 -21.40
CA PRO A 58 16.92 9.25 -22.01
C PRO A 58 15.98 8.45 -21.09
N GLN A 59 16.11 8.63 -19.76
CA GLN A 59 15.32 7.94 -18.74
C GLN A 59 14.02 8.71 -18.40
N GLY A 60 13.88 9.97 -18.83
CA GLY A 60 12.74 10.84 -18.51
C GLY A 60 13.17 12.27 -18.16
N ILE A 61 12.22 13.05 -17.65
CA ILE A 61 12.48 14.43 -17.22
C ILE A 61 13.16 14.38 -15.85
N SER A 62 14.23 15.14 -15.65
CA SER A 62 14.97 15.18 -14.39
C SER A 62 15.08 16.59 -13.87
N ILE A 63 14.90 16.78 -12.55
CA ILE A 63 15.10 18.07 -11.87
C ILE A 63 16.29 18.00 -10.91
N GLN A 64 17.05 19.09 -10.84
CA GLN A 64 18.21 19.22 -9.97
C GLN A 64 18.26 20.61 -9.34
N ASP A 65 18.54 20.67 -8.05
CA ASP A 65 18.78 21.91 -7.31
C ASP A 65 20.13 22.52 -7.70
N LEU A 66 20.21 23.84 -7.82
CA LEU A 66 21.45 24.56 -8.18
C LEU A 66 22.06 25.27 -6.97
N ASN A 67 22.10 24.57 -5.84
CA ASN A 67 22.56 25.06 -4.54
C ASN A 67 21.74 26.26 -4.06
N SER A 68 20.41 26.08 -4.06
CA SER A 68 19.48 27.13 -3.69
C SER A 68 19.51 27.41 -2.19
N ARG A 69 19.28 28.68 -1.80
CA ARG A 69 19.35 29.11 -0.39
C ARG A 69 18.33 28.43 0.54
N PHE A 70 17.15 28.11 0.01
CA PHE A 70 16.04 27.55 0.79
C PHE A 70 15.66 26.12 0.37
N GLY A 71 16.44 25.52 -0.53
CA GLY A 71 16.26 24.16 -1.02
C GLY A 71 15.15 24.01 -2.05
N THR A 72 15.30 22.97 -2.88
CA THR A 72 14.27 22.44 -3.78
C THR A 72 13.69 21.17 -3.19
N TYR A 73 12.37 21.01 -3.25
CA TYR A 73 11.68 19.79 -2.83
C TYR A 73 10.75 19.30 -3.94
N VAL A 74 10.65 17.98 -4.13
CA VAL A 74 9.69 17.34 -5.05
C VAL A 74 8.88 16.33 -4.25
N ASP A 75 7.55 16.48 -4.22
CA ASP A 75 6.64 15.68 -3.40
C ASP A 75 7.14 15.51 -1.95
N HIS A 76 7.62 16.62 -1.37
CA HIS A 76 8.21 16.73 -0.03
C HIS A 76 9.62 16.16 0.16
N ILE A 77 10.23 15.56 -0.86
CA ILE A 77 11.61 15.05 -0.82
C ILE A 77 12.58 16.18 -1.19
N ALA A 78 13.53 16.50 -0.29
CA ALA A 78 14.55 17.51 -0.55
C ALA A 78 15.56 17.01 -1.60
N ILE A 79 15.90 17.87 -2.56
CA ILE A 79 16.90 17.60 -3.60
C ILE A 79 18.12 18.48 -3.34
N GLY A 80 19.27 17.83 -3.16
CA GLY A 80 20.56 18.51 -3.04
C GLY A 80 21.22 18.77 -4.39
N PRO A 81 22.27 19.60 -4.45
CA PRO A 81 22.93 19.98 -5.70
C PRO A 81 23.64 18.83 -6.42
N GLU A 82 23.99 17.74 -5.73
CA GLU A 82 24.63 16.56 -6.34
C GLU A 82 23.65 15.49 -6.81
N ASN A 83 22.35 15.64 -6.50
CA ASN A 83 21.32 14.65 -6.82
C ASN A 83 20.30 15.23 -7.79
N SER A 84 19.79 14.38 -8.68
CA SER A 84 18.67 14.73 -9.55
C SER A 84 17.55 13.70 -9.42
N ILE A 85 16.31 14.16 -9.40
CA ILE A 85 15.13 13.29 -9.32
C ILE A 85 14.47 13.20 -10.68
N LEU A 86 14.15 11.97 -11.09
CA LEU A 86 13.39 11.69 -12.29
C LEU A 86 11.88 11.91 -12.03
N ILE A 87 11.27 12.76 -12.83
CA ILE A 87 9.84 13.10 -12.79
C ILE A 87 9.11 12.26 -13.85
N GLN A 88 8.29 11.32 -13.40
CA GLN A 88 7.56 10.40 -14.27
C GLN A 88 6.07 10.76 -14.46
N SER A 89 5.52 11.58 -13.56
CA SER A 89 4.13 12.02 -13.54
C SER A 89 4.03 13.49 -13.12
N ASP A 90 2.81 14.01 -13.03
CA ASP A 90 2.58 15.31 -12.40
C ASP A 90 3.04 15.28 -10.94
N VAL A 91 3.75 16.32 -10.51
CA VAL A 91 4.37 16.42 -9.18
C VAL A 91 4.23 17.82 -8.61
N GLU A 92 4.30 17.95 -7.28
CA GLU A 92 4.45 19.24 -6.62
C GLU A 92 5.93 19.54 -6.36
N ILE A 93 6.40 20.66 -6.88
CA ILE A 93 7.75 21.16 -6.69
C ILE A 93 7.69 22.37 -5.76
N ARG A 94 8.47 22.35 -4.68
CA ARG A 94 8.61 23.50 -3.79
C ARG A 94 10.00 24.13 -3.96
N LEU A 95 10.04 25.39 -4.38
CA LEU A 95 11.25 26.20 -4.47
C LEU A 95 11.28 27.18 -3.30
N GLY A 96 12.05 26.87 -2.26
CA GLY A 96 11.95 27.60 -0.99
C GLY A 96 10.56 27.47 -0.37
N ASN A 97 9.80 28.58 -0.32
CA ASN A 97 8.42 28.59 0.20
C ASN A 97 7.36 28.52 -0.91
N LEU A 98 7.76 28.65 -2.18
CA LEU A 98 6.84 28.66 -3.30
C LEU A 98 6.52 27.24 -3.76
N ALA A 99 5.25 26.84 -3.63
CA ALA A 99 4.73 25.59 -4.18
C ALA A 99 4.30 25.77 -5.64
N ILE A 100 4.75 24.87 -6.50
CA ILE A 100 4.51 24.85 -7.94
C ILE A 100 4.02 23.46 -8.30
N LYS A 101 2.88 23.39 -8.99
CA LYS A 101 2.43 22.14 -9.61
C LYS A 101 3.05 22.03 -11.00
N LEU A 102 3.79 20.96 -11.24
CA LEU A 102 4.33 20.65 -12.55
C LEU A 102 3.47 19.59 -13.23
N GLU A 103 2.88 19.93 -14.37
CA GLU A 103 2.10 19.02 -15.21
C GLU A 103 2.88 18.73 -16.51
N ILE A 104 3.05 17.45 -16.85
CA ILE A 104 3.78 17.05 -18.06
C ILE A 104 2.77 16.90 -19.21
N VAL A 105 2.76 17.87 -20.11
CA VAL A 105 1.93 17.89 -21.31
C VAL A 105 2.70 17.26 -22.46
N ARG A 106 2.40 16.00 -22.75
CA ARG A 106 2.95 15.32 -23.94
C ARG A 106 2.05 15.63 -25.13
N PRO A 107 2.56 16.12 -26.27
CA PRO A 107 1.73 16.43 -27.43
C PRO A 107 0.87 15.22 -27.81
N GLU A 108 -0.44 15.44 -27.93
CA GLU A 108 -1.47 14.42 -28.16
C GLU A 108 -1.18 13.50 -29.37
N LYS A 109 -0.31 13.94 -30.30
CA LYS A 109 0.11 13.12 -31.44
C LYS A 109 0.92 11.89 -31.05
N TRP A 110 1.63 11.90 -29.91
CA TRP A 110 2.43 10.75 -29.47
C TRP A 110 1.63 9.80 -28.57
N LEU A 111 0.85 10.34 -27.63
CA LEU A 111 -0.06 9.51 -26.84
C LEU A 111 -1.18 8.94 -27.71
N GLY A 112 -1.82 9.72 -28.58
CA GLY A 112 -2.92 9.24 -29.42
C GLY A 112 -2.53 8.10 -30.37
N ARG A 113 -1.30 8.06 -30.90
CA ARG A 113 -0.86 6.92 -31.73
C ARG A 113 -0.43 5.71 -30.91
N LEU A 114 0.35 5.88 -29.84
CA LEU A 114 0.82 4.73 -29.07
C LEU A 114 -0.20 4.20 -28.06
N THR A 115 -1.07 5.03 -27.49
CA THR A 115 -2.13 4.59 -26.57
C THR A 115 -3.42 4.17 -27.29
N GLN A 116 -3.68 4.56 -28.54
CA GLN A 116 -4.77 3.93 -29.31
C GLN A 116 -4.34 2.67 -30.04
N GLU A 117 -3.11 2.59 -30.59
CA GLU A 117 -2.63 1.36 -31.23
C GLU A 117 -2.16 0.30 -30.21
N PHE A 118 -1.78 0.69 -28.98
CA PHE A 118 -1.26 -0.22 -27.95
C PHE A 118 -1.79 0.04 -26.53
N SER A 119 -3.01 0.58 -26.36
CA SER A 119 -3.71 0.35 -25.08
C SER A 119 -3.91 -1.16 -24.93
N ALA A 120 -3.55 -1.73 -23.78
CA ALA A 120 -3.76 -3.16 -23.49
C ALA A 120 -5.24 -3.57 -23.71
N THR A 121 -6.20 -2.65 -23.60
CA THR A 121 -7.61 -2.92 -23.90
C THR A 121 -7.97 -2.94 -25.39
N ASN A 122 -7.20 -2.27 -26.26
CA ASN A 122 -7.47 -2.22 -27.70
C ASN A 122 -6.58 -3.16 -28.52
N LEU A 123 -5.45 -3.60 -27.97
CA LEU A 123 -4.49 -4.46 -28.67
C LEU A 123 -5.09 -5.78 -29.22
N PRO A 124 -5.98 -6.49 -28.48
CA PRO A 124 -6.66 -7.66 -29.04
C PRO A 124 -7.56 -7.29 -30.23
N ALA A 125 -8.24 -6.15 -30.16
CA ALA A 125 -9.09 -5.66 -31.24
C ALA A 125 -8.26 -5.27 -32.49
N SER A 126 -7.13 -4.60 -32.31
CA SER A 126 -6.22 -4.23 -33.40
C SER A 126 -5.62 -5.44 -34.10
N ILE A 127 -5.23 -6.49 -33.36
CA ILE A 127 -4.73 -7.74 -33.96
C ILE A 127 -5.84 -8.48 -34.73
N LYS A 128 -7.06 -8.48 -34.18
CA LYS A 128 -8.22 -9.05 -34.85
C LYS A 128 -8.56 -8.30 -36.14
N GLU A 129 -8.43 -6.97 -36.13
CA GLU A 129 -8.61 -6.14 -37.33
C GLU A 129 -7.52 -6.39 -38.37
N LEU A 130 -6.25 -6.45 -37.96
CA LEU A 130 -5.12 -6.77 -38.85
C LEU A 130 -5.26 -8.16 -39.49
N LYS A 131 -5.70 -9.16 -38.71
CA LYS A 131 -6.01 -10.50 -39.21
C LYS A 131 -7.10 -10.43 -40.28
N GLN A 132 -8.20 -9.71 -40.02
CA GLN A 132 -9.30 -9.57 -40.97
C GLN A 132 -8.87 -8.86 -42.26
N GLN A 133 -8.11 -7.77 -42.16
CA GLN A 133 -7.57 -7.04 -43.31
C GLN A 133 -6.63 -7.94 -44.14
N THR A 134 -5.74 -8.68 -43.47
CA THR A 134 -4.78 -9.57 -44.15
C THR A 134 -5.47 -10.72 -44.86
N LEU A 135 -6.45 -11.38 -44.21
CA LEU A 135 -7.25 -12.44 -44.82
C LEU A 135 -8.08 -11.92 -46.00
N ASN A 136 -8.65 -10.72 -45.90
CA ASN A 136 -9.39 -10.10 -47.00
C ASN A 136 -8.48 -9.83 -48.22
N ILE A 137 -7.26 -9.31 -48.01
CA ILE A 137 -6.28 -9.08 -49.08
C ILE A 137 -5.89 -10.41 -49.73
N LEU A 138 -5.61 -11.44 -48.93
CA LEU A 138 -5.22 -12.77 -49.42
C LEU A 138 -6.35 -13.44 -50.23
N ASN A 139 -7.61 -13.28 -49.81
CA ASN A 139 -8.78 -13.84 -50.49
C ASN A 139 -9.18 -13.07 -51.77
N GLN A 140 -8.73 -11.81 -51.92
CA GLN A 140 -9.00 -10.96 -53.08
C GLN A 140 -7.95 -11.08 -54.20
N GLN A 141 -6.85 -11.83 -54.00
CA GLN A 141 -5.88 -12.04 -55.05
C GLN A 141 -6.49 -12.88 -56.19
N PRO A 142 -6.53 -12.38 -57.44
CA PRO A 142 -7.14 -13.11 -58.55
C PRO A 142 -6.30 -14.35 -58.89
N THR A 143 -6.84 -15.54 -58.60
CA THR A 143 -6.16 -16.82 -58.86
C THR A 143 -6.44 -17.40 -60.25
N ASN A 144 -7.20 -16.68 -61.08
CA ASN A 144 -7.71 -17.15 -62.37
C ASN A 144 -6.62 -17.46 -63.42
N ASN A 145 -5.38 -17.01 -63.23
CA ASN A 145 -4.25 -17.28 -64.12
C ASN A 145 -3.22 -18.27 -63.54
N TYR A 146 -3.46 -18.83 -62.34
CA TYR A 146 -2.55 -19.79 -61.71
C TYR A 146 -2.82 -21.21 -62.17
N SER A 147 -1.76 -22.01 -62.27
CA SER A 147 -1.85 -23.46 -62.40
C SER A 147 -2.46 -24.10 -61.13
N PRO A 148 -3.00 -25.33 -61.22
CA PRO A 148 -3.56 -26.03 -60.06
C PRO A 148 -2.57 -26.18 -58.89
N GLU A 149 -1.28 -26.36 -59.17
CA GLU A 149 -0.23 -26.45 -58.16
C GLU A 149 0.01 -25.12 -57.44
N GLU A 150 0.04 -24.01 -58.19
CA GLU A 150 0.16 -22.66 -57.63
C GLU A 150 -1.05 -22.28 -56.77
N GLN A 151 -2.26 -22.67 -57.18
CA GLN A 151 -3.48 -22.46 -56.38
C GLN A 151 -3.42 -23.25 -55.06
N GLN A 152 -2.96 -24.49 -55.10
CA GLN A 152 -2.79 -25.33 -53.91
C GLN A 152 -1.77 -24.70 -52.94
N GLN A 153 -0.65 -24.19 -53.46
CA GLN A 153 0.41 -23.57 -52.67
C GLN A 153 -0.03 -22.27 -51.99
N VAL A 154 -0.84 -21.44 -52.67
CA VAL A 154 -1.45 -20.24 -52.07
C VAL A 154 -2.39 -20.60 -50.93
N ILE A 155 -3.24 -21.63 -51.09
CA ILE A 155 -4.15 -22.10 -50.03
C ILE A 155 -3.37 -22.61 -48.81
N GLU A 156 -2.27 -23.33 -49.00
CA GLU A 156 -1.41 -23.79 -47.90
C GLU A 156 -0.77 -22.62 -47.17
N GLN A 157 -0.26 -21.62 -47.89
CA GLN A 157 0.31 -20.40 -47.28
C GLN A 157 -0.74 -19.61 -46.48
N GLN A 158 -1.96 -19.47 -47.00
CA GLN A 158 -3.07 -18.84 -46.29
C GLN A 158 -3.38 -19.54 -44.97
N LYS A 159 -3.43 -20.88 -44.96
CA LYS A 159 -3.64 -21.66 -43.73
C LYS A 159 -2.53 -21.47 -42.70
N VAL A 160 -1.28 -21.37 -43.14
CA VAL A 160 -0.13 -21.11 -42.25
C VAL A 160 -0.24 -19.72 -41.62
N ILE A 161 -0.57 -18.71 -42.43
CA ILE A 161 -0.77 -17.33 -41.96
C ILE A 161 -1.93 -17.25 -40.96
N GLU A 162 -3.06 -17.88 -41.27
CA GLU A 162 -4.23 -17.91 -40.38
C GLU A 162 -3.89 -18.58 -39.04
N LYS A 163 -3.17 -19.71 -39.06
CA LYS A 163 -2.68 -20.38 -37.85
C LYS A 163 -1.75 -19.48 -37.02
N ALA A 164 -0.86 -18.73 -37.69
CA ALA A 164 0.03 -17.79 -37.01
C ALA A 164 -0.77 -16.65 -36.34
N PHE A 165 -1.73 -16.05 -37.04
CA PHE A 165 -2.59 -15.01 -36.46
C PHE A 165 -3.41 -15.52 -35.28
N ASN A 166 -4.00 -16.71 -35.38
CA ASN A 166 -4.74 -17.34 -34.28
C ASN A 166 -3.85 -17.51 -33.05
N LYS A 167 -2.60 -17.97 -33.23
CA LYS A 167 -1.63 -18.10 -32.14
C LYS A 167 -1.29 -16.74 -31.53
N THR A 168 -1.02 -15.73 -32.34
CA THR A 168 -0.69 -14.37 -31.87
C THR A 168 -1.86 -13.73 -31.11
N GLU A 169 -3.09 -13.88 -31.60
CA GLU A 169 -4.32 -13.38 -30.94
C GLU A 169 -4.49 -13.99 -29.54
N GLN A 170 -4.24 -15.30 -29.40
CA GLN A 170 -4.25 -16.00 -28.11
C GLN A 170 -3.16 -15.48 -27.16
N LEU A 171 -1.93 -15.32 -27.65
CA LEU A 171 -0.80 -14.82 -26.85
C LEU A 171 -1.05 -13.40 -26.35
N VAL A 172 -1.56 -12.52 -27.21
CA VAL A 172 -1.86 -11.13 -26.83
C VAL A 172 -3.01 -11.05 -25.84
N THR A 173 -4.08 -11.82 -26.06
CA THR A 173 -5.20 -11.86 -25.10
C THR A 173 -4.72 -12.32 -23.73
N SER A 174 -3.94 -13.40 -23.68
CA SER A 174 -3.36 -13.89 -22.43
C SER A 174 -2.43 -12.86 -21.78
N TRP A 175 -1.60 -12.17 -22.57
CA TRP A 175 -0.71 -11.12 -22.07
C TRP A 175 -1.50 -9.94 -21.45
N VAL A 176 -2.62 -9.53 -22.06
CA VAL A 176 -3.48 -8.45 -21.53
C VAL A 176 -4.12 -8.85 -20.20
N GLU A 177 -4.66 -10.07 -20.11
CA GLU A 177 -5.24 -10.61 -18.87
C GLU A 177 -4.18 -10.63 -17.74
N GLN A 178 -2.98 -11.12 -18.06
CA GLN A 178 -1.83 -11.17 -17.15
C GLN A 178 -1.41 -9.79 -16.65
N ASN A 179 -1.27 -8.81 -17.53
CA ASN A 179 -0.86 -7.45 -17.15
C ASN A 179 -1.94 -6.71 -16.37
N THR A 180 -3.21 -7.03 -16.61
CA THR A 180 -4.32 -6.48 -15.82
C THR A 180 -4.26 -6.95 -14.38
N VAL A 181 -3.91 -8.21 -14.12
CA VAL A 181 -3.68 -8.71 -12.76
C VAL A 181 -2.52 -7.99 -12.09
N ILE A 182 -1.40 -7.80 -12.79
CA ILE A 182 -0.25 -7.04 -12.26
C ILE A 182 -0.67 -5.61 -11.91
N HIS A 183 -1.42 -4.95 -12.78
CA HIS A 183 -1.92 -3.59 -12.53
C HIS A 183 -2.84 -3.54 -11.31
N ASN A 184 -3.76 -4.49 -11.18
CA ASN A 184 -4.68 -4.57 -10.05
C ASN A 184 -3.95 -4.79 -8.73
N ILE A 185 -2.88 -5.60 -8.71
CA ILE A 185 -2.01 -5.77 -7.53
C ILE A 185 -1.49 -4.41 -7.05
N HIS A 186 -1.01 -3.56 -7.98
CA HIS A 186 -0.51 -2.22 -7.63
C HIS A 186 -1.61 -1.28 -7.14
N LEU A 187 -2.81 -1.33 -7.73
CA LEU A 187 -3.94 -0.51 -7.26
C LEU A 187 -4.40 -0.92 -5.85
N MET A 188 -4.45 -2.23 -5.57
CA MET A 188 -4.92 -2.76 -4.29
C MET A 188 -3.96 -2.48 -3.14
N LEU A 189 -2.64 -2.41 -3.40
CA LEU A 189 -1.66 -1.98 -2.42
C LEU A 189 -1.92 -0.58 -1.88
N ASN A 190 -2.30 0.35 -2.77
CA ASN A 190 -2.56 1.74 -2.39
C ASN A 190 -3.88 1.90 -1.62
N GLN A 191 -4.75 0.89 -1.64
CA GLN A 191 -6.10 0.96 -1.07
C GLN A 191 -6.28 0.08 0.17
N THR A 192 -5.38 -0.89 0.41
CA THR A 192 -5.53 -1.87 1.49
C THR A 192 -4.46 -1.65 2.57
N PRO A 193 -4.79 -0.98 3.68
CA PRO A 193 -3.82 -0.70 4.74
C PRO A 193 -3.41 -1.94 5.54
N ILE A 194 -4.16 -3.04 5.45
CA ILE A 194 -3.92 -4.28 6.21
C ILE A 194 -3.39 -5.37 5.27
N TYR A 195 -2.17 -5.82 5.53
CA TYR A 195 -1.45 -6.83 4.74
C TYR A 195 -2.22 -8.16 4.55
N GLN A 196 -2.98 -8.59 5.57
CA GLN A 196 -3.73 -9.85 5.52
C GLN A 196 -4.90 -9.78 4.53
N ASP A 197 -5.61 -8.65 4.50
CA ASP A 197 -6.72 -8.40 3.59
C ASP A 197 -6.22 -8.30 2.14
N PHE A 198 -5.04 -7.72 1.93
CA PHE A 198 -4.42 -7.64 0.61
C PHE A 198 -4.18 -9.03 0.03
N LEU A 199 -3.53 -9.92 0.79
CA LEU A 199 -3.26 -11.31 0.35
C LEU A 199 -4.55 -12.04 -0.04
N ALA A 200 -5.59 -11.95 0.80
CA ALA A 200 -6.86 -12.61 0.52
C ALA A 200 -7.53 -12.09 -0.76
N GLN A 201 -7.44 -10.79 -1.03
CA GLN A 201 -8.08 -10.18 -2.20
C GLN A 201 -7.30 -10.40 -3.52
N ILE A 202 -5.97 -10.59 -3.49
CA ILE A 202 -5.17 -10.83 -4.72
C ILE A 202 -5.27 -12.27 -5.24
N LEU A 203 -5.62 -13.23 -4.37
CA LEU A 203 -5.65 -14.65 -4.73
C LEU A 203 -6.67 -14.96 -5.84
N PRO A 204 -7.93 -14.48 -5.79
CA PRO A 204 -8.91 -14.79 -6.84
C PRO A 204 -8.53 -14.28 -8.25
N PRO A 205 -8.06 -13.02 -8.44
CA PRO A 205 -7.59 -12.56 -9.75
C PRO A 205 -6.46 -13.41 -10.34
N ILE A 206 -5.48 -13.81 -9.51
CA ILE A 206 -4.36 -14.65 -9.93
C ILE A 206 -4.86 -16.04 -10.34
N ALA A 207 -5.70 -16.66 -9.50
CA ALA A 207 -6.25 -17.99 -9.76
C ALA A 207 -7.10 -18.00 -11.05
N ASN A 208 -7.90 -16.96 -11.29
CA ASN A 208 -8.72 -16.83 -12.49
C ASN A 208 -7.87 -16.76 -13.78
N VAL A 209 -6.83 -15.93 -13.81
CA VAL A 209 -5.96 -15.79 -14.99
C VAL A 209 -5.15 -17.05 -15.25
N LEU A 210 -4.68 -17.72 -14.20
CA LEU A 210 -3.97 -18.99 -14.32
C LEU A 210 -4.92 -20.19 -14.49
N LYS A 211 -6.24 -19.97 -14.45
CA LYS A 211 -7.29 -20.99 -14.57
C LYS A 211 -7.15 -22.12 -13.55
N ALA A 212 -6.71 -21.77 -12.35
CA ALA A 212 -6.61 -22.71 -11.25
C ALA A 212 -7.99 -23.10 -10.72
N ASP A 213 -8.17 -24.38 -10.39
CA ASP A 213 -9.41 -24.86 -9.78
C ASP A 213 -9.46 -24.46 -8.31
N ARG A 214 -8.31 -24.47 -7.62
CA ARG A 214 -8.16 -24.10 -6.22
C ARG A 214 -6.90 -23.28 -5.99
N GLY A 215 -6.93 -22.46 -4.94
CA GLY A 215 -5.78 -21.66 -4.56
C GLY A 215 -5.65 -21.47 -3.06
N PHE A 216 -4.41 -21.34 -2.59
CA PHE A 216 -4.07 -21.15 -1.19
C PHE A 216 -2.92 -20.16 -1.08
N ILE A 217 -3.00 -19.27 -0.11
CA ILE A 217 -1.84 -18.51 0.36
C ILE A 217 -1.38 -19.16 1.66
N LEU A 218 -0.17 -19.64 1.67
CA LEU A 218 0.41 -20.37 2.79
C LEU A 218 1.47 -19.51 3.46
N LYS A 219 1.36 -19.30 4.77
CA LYS A 219 2.36 -18.57 5.57
C LYS A 219 3.17 -19.56 6.39
N PHE A 220 4.43 -19.24 6.64
CA PHE A 220 5.25 -20.05 7.52
C PHE A 220 4.96 -19.71 8.98
N ASP A 221 4.49 -20.70 9.72
CA ASP A 221 4.32 -20.65 11.17
C ASP A 221 5.62 -21.10 11.84
N GLU A 222 6.33 -20.15 12.46
CA GLU A 222 7.59 -20.38 13.17
C GLU A 222 7.42 -21.28 14.40
N GLN A 223 6.29 -21.19 15.11
CA GLN A 223 6.03 -21.94 16.34
C GLN A 223 5.88 -23.43 16.04
N HIS A 224 5.17 -23.77 14.96
CA HIS A 224 4.92 -25.16 14.55
C HIS A 224 5.80 -25.63 13.40
N ARG A 225 6.72 -24.78 12.92
CA ARG A 225 7.65 -25.01 11.80
C ARG A 225 6.99 -25.57 10.54
N LYS A 226 5.79 -25.07 10.21
CA LYS A 226 5.00 -25.57 9.07
C LYS A 226 4.34 -24.44 8.28
N LEU A 227 4.01 -24.72 7.02
CA LEU A 227 3.19 -23.82 6.21
C LEU A 227 1.72 -24.00 6.57
N VAL A 228 1.00 -22.90 6.83
CA VAL A 228 -0.43 -22.90 7.19
C VAL A 228 -1.23 -21.98 6.25
N PRO A 229 -2.46 -22.34 5.86
CA PRO A 229 -3.31 -21.48 5.05
C PRO A 229 -3.65 -20.16 5.75
N SER A 230 -3.42 -19.05 5.06
CA SER A 230 -3.85 -17.70 5.46
C SER A 230 -4.98 -17.15 4.58
N ALA A 231 -5.17 -17.68 3.37
CA ALA A 231 -6.29 -17.37 2.49
C ALA A 231 -6.53 -18.54 1.54
N THR A 232 -7.78 -18.70 1.08
CA THR A 232 -8.19 -19.79 0.18
C THR A 232 -9.06 -19.27 -0.96
N TYR A 233 -9.03 -19.96 -2.10
CA TYR A 233 -9.87 -19.73 -3.26
C TYR A 233 -10.49 -21.05 -3.71
N HIS A 234 -11.82 -21.03 -3.90
CA HIS A 234 -12.64 -22.22 -4.23
C HIS A 234 -12.38 -23.43 -3.31
N TYR A 235 -12.20 -23.15 -2.02
CA TYR A 235 -12.11 -24.15 -0.96
C TYR A 235 -12.84 -23.63 0.28
N GLN A 236 -13.86 -24.37 0.74
CA GLN A 236 -14.58 -24.08 1.97
C GLN A 236 -14.08 -25.00 3.09
N PHE A 237 -13.83 -24.43 4.27
CA PHE A 237 -13.49 -25.20 5.47
C PHE A 237 -14.77 -25.84 6.02
N ASP A 238 -14.81 -27.16 6.10
CA ASP A 238 -15.87 -27.86 6.84
C ASP A 238 -15.58 -27.78 8.34
N GLU A 239 -16.50 -27.21 9.12
CA GLU A 239 -16.34 -27.00 10.57
C GLU A 239 -16.11 -28.31 11.35
N GLU A 240 -16.62 -29.45 10.86
CA GLU A 240 -16.41 -30.78 11.46
C GLU A 240 -14.96 -31.28 11.33
N THR A 241 -14.15 -30.70 10.42
CA THR A 241 -12.78 -31.17 10.13
C THR A 241 -11.69 -30.42 10.92
N GLN A 242 -12.06 -29.47 11.80
CA GLN A 242 -11.08 -28.78 12.66
C GLN A 242 -10.27 -29.72 13.57
N ALA A 243 -10.75 -30.95 13.79
CA ALA A 243 -10.10 -31.96 14.63
C ALA A 243 -9.14 -32.92 13.90
N LEU A 244 -9.11 -32.93 12.56
CA LEU A 244 -8.26 -33.82 11.76
C LEU A 244 -7.31 -32.98 10.91
N ASP A 245 -6.11 -32.75 11.45
CA ASP A 245 -4.90 -32.25 10.79
C ASP A 245 -5.14 -31.46 9.48
N ASN A 246 -5.05 -30.12 9.57
CA ASN A 246 -4.95 -29.17 8.44
C ASN A 246 -3.81 -29.51 7.43
N ASN A 247 -3.11 -30.63 7.61
CA ASN A 247 -1.89 -31.00 6.93
C ASN A 247 -2.08 -31.50 5.49
N ASP A 248 -3.27 -31.93 5.07
CA ASP A 248 -3.41 -32.65 3.80
C ASP A 248 -4.02 -31.86 2.63
N LEU A 249 -4.42 -30.60 2.82
CA LEU A 249 -5.23 -29.85 1.85
C LEU A 249 -4.54 -29.61 0.49
N TYR A 250 -3.21 -29.60 0.50
CA TYR A 250 -2.33 -29.37 -0.63
C TYR A 250 -1.09 -30.27 -0.49
N SER A 251 -0.24 -30.31 -1.52
CA SER A 251 1.05 -30.99 -1.40
C SER A 251 2.03 -30.19 -0.55
N GLN A 252 2.18 -30.55 0.72
CA GLN A 252 3.14 -29.90 1.62
C GLN A 252 4.57 -29.99 1.11
N THR A 253 4.96 -31.11 0.51
CA THR A 253 6.31 -31.31 -0.02
C THR A 253 6.62 -30.29 -1.12
N VAL A 254 5.66 -30.07 -2.04
CA VAL A 254 5.81 -29.10 -3.13
C VAL A 254 5.83 -27.67 -2.59
N ALA A 255 4.91 -27.35 -1.67
CA ALA A 255 4.84 -26.04 -1.03
C ALA A 255 6.13 -25.72 -0.24
N ARG A 256 6.64 -26.71 0.50
CA ARG A 256 7.86 -26.60 1.31
C ARG A 256 9.10 -26.44 0.44
N ARG A 257 9.21 -27.22 -0.63
CA ARG A 257 10.29 -27.10 -1.61
C ARG A 257 10.37 -25.69 -2.18
N CYS A 258 9.23 -25.16 -2.64
CA CYS A 258 9.15 -23.78 -3.13
C CYS A 258 9.56 -22.75 -2.06
N TYR A 259 9.14 -22.96 -0.81
CA TYR A 259 9.48 -22.07 0.30
C TYR A 259 10.99 -22.05 0.61
N ASP A 260 11.60 -23.24 0.70
CA ASP A 260 13.01 -23.42 1.06
C ASP A 260 13.96 -23.04 -0.08
N GLU A 261 13.62 -23.38 -1.33
CA GLU A 261 14.44 -23.08 -2.51
C GLU A 261 14.23 -21.64 -3.02
N ASN A 262 13.13 -20.97 -2.63
CA ASN A 262 12.72 -19.66 -3.15
C ASN A 262 12.61 -19.61 -4.69
N GLU A 263 12.24 -20.74 -5.29
CA GLU A 263 12.02 -20.88 -6.73
C GLU A 263 10.57 -21.26 -7.03
N ILE A 264 10.07 -20.82 -8.18
CA ILE A 264 8.75 -21.23 -8.66
C ILE A 264 8.80 -22.72 -9.00
N VAL A 265 7.90 -23.49 -8.37
CA VAL A 265 7.76 -24.92 -8.65
C VAL A 265 6.56 -25.11 -9.57
N LEU A 266 6.82 -25.66 -10.76
CA LEU A 266 5.81 -25.91 -11.79
C LEU A 266 5.69 -27.43 -12.02
N ILE A 267 4.48 -27.96 -11.85
CA ILE A 267 4.16 -29.36 -12.09
C ILE A 267 3.08 -29.40 -13.17
N GLU A 268 3.49 -29.69 -14.41
CA GLU A 268 2.55 -29.77 -15.52
C GLU A 268 1.66 -31.01 -15.41
N ASP A 269 2.21 -32.15 -15.01
CA ASP A 269 1.44 -33.38 -14.80
C ASP A 269 2.00 -34.17 -13.62
N THR A 270 1.20 -34.26 -12.57
CA THR A 270 1.52 -35.03 -11.36
C THR A 270 1.75 -36.51 -11.63
N CYS A 271 1.16 -37.09 -12.68
CA CYS A 271 1.35 -38.50 -13.03
C CYS A 271 2.79 -38.79 -13.49
N ASN A 272 3.46 -37.80 -14.07
CA ASN A 272 4.82 -37.93 -14.62
C ASN A 272 5.92 -37.71 -13.56
N GLU A 273 5.55 -37.17 -12.41
CA GLU A 273 6.45 -36.93 -11.27
C GLU A 273 6.40 -38.12 -10.30
N ILE A 274 7.41 -39.01 -10.34
CA ILE A 274 7.47 -40.23 -9.52
C ILE A 274 7.34 -39.92 -8.02
N SER A 275 7.95 -38.83 -7.55
CA SER A 275 7.90 -38.36 -6.16
C SER A 275 6.52 -37.87 -5.72
N LEU A 276 5.64 -37.49 -6.65
CA LEU A 276 4.34 -36.87 -6.36
C LEU A 276 3.15 -37.76 -6.72
N ASN A 277 3.29 -38.66 -7.71
CA ASN A 277 2.26 -39.61 -8.12
C ASN A 277 1.96 -40.70 -7.08
N GLN A 278 2.56 -40.65 -5.89
CA GLN A 278 2.20 -41.50 -4.75
C GLN A 278 1.81 -40.70 -3.52
N ALA A 279 1.83 -39.36 -3.61
CA ALA A 279 1.53 -38.49 -2.48
C ALA A 279 0.04 -38.55 -2.16
N PHE A 280 -0.29 -38.78 -0.89
CA PHE A 280 -1.66 -38.93 -0.42
C PHE A 280 -2.55 -37.73 -0.78
N SER A 281 -2.06 -36.50 -0.59
CA SER A 281 -2.82 -35.27 -0.91
C SER A 281 -3.10 -35.11 -2.41
N ILE A 282 -2.17 -35.51 -3.28
CA ILE A 282 -2.36 -35.50 -4.74
C ILE A 282 -3.50 -36.43 -5.15
N HIS A 283 -3.53 -37.66 -4.62
CA HIS A 283 -4.61 -38.61 -4.91
C HIS A 283 -5.94 -38.20 -4.26
N LYS A 284 -5.92 -37.83 -2.97
CA LYS A 284 -7.12 -37.46 -2.20
C LYS A 284 -7.89 -36.32 -2.88
N PHE A 285 -7.17 -35.33 -3.39
CA PHE A 285 -7.76 -34.18 -4.06
C PHE A 285 -7.70 -34.25 -5.59
N SER A 286 -7.30 -35.39 -6.17
CA SER A 286 -7.21 -35.59 -7.63
C SER A 286 -6.45 -34.48 -8.36
N ILE A 287 -5.38 -33.95 -7.76
CA ILE A 287 -4.59 -32.87 -8.33
C ILE A 287 -3.90 -33.40 -9.59
N LYS A 288 -4.11 -32.73 -10.72
CA LYS A 288 -3.52 -33.09 -12.02
C LYS A 288 -2.27 -32.27 -12.33
N SER A 289 -2.30 -30.98 -12.01
CA SER A 289 -1.18 -30.06 -12.20
C SER A 289 -1.16 -29.03 -11.06
N ALA A 290 0.00 -28.46 -10.77
CA ALA A 290 0.14 -27.47 -9.71
C ALA A 290 1.22 -26.43 -10.04
N VAL A 291 1.07 -25.22 -9.53
CA VAL A 291 2.11 -24.20 -9.54
C VAL A 291 2.22 -23.59 -8.16
N VAL A 292 3.45 -23.41 -7.69
CA VAL A 292 3.75 -22.79 -6.41
C VAL A 292 4.71 -21.63 -6.63
N ILE A 293 4.31 -20.45 -6.15
CA ILE A 293 5.02 -19.19 -6.34
C ILE A 293 5.46 -18.71 -4.96
N PRO A 294 6.77 -18.47 -4.72
CA PRO A 294 7.23 -18.01 -3.44
C PRO A 294 6.88 -16.53 -3.24
N LEU A 295 6.49 -16.17 -2.03
CA LEU A 295 6.26 -14.80 -1.60
C LEU A 295 7.50 -14.32 -0.85
N SER A 296 8.52 -13.91 -1.60
CA SER A 296 9.82 -13.52 -1.06
C SER A 296 10.05 -12.01 -1.05
N TYR A 297 10.81 -11.58 -0.04
CA TYR A 297 11.35 -10.24 0.08
C TYR A 297 12.83 -10.32 0.45
N GLY A 298 13.70 -9.82 -0.43
CA GLY A 298 15.14 -10.01 -0.30
C GLY A 298 15.49 -11.50 -0.29
N GLU A 299 16.27 -11.94 0.69
CA GLU A 299 16.61 -13.36 0.88
C GLU A 299 15.59 -14.14 1.74
N ARG A 300 14.53 -13.47 2.24
CA ARG A 300 13.54 -14.09 3.14
C ARG A 300 12.27 -14.46 2.40
N THR A 301 11.89 -15.74 2.45
CA THR A 301 10.58 -16.22 2.00
C THR A 301 9.56 -16.11 3.14
N LEU A 302 8.46 -15.38 2.91
CA LEU A 302 7.41 -15.15 3.90
C LEU A 302 6.33 -16.23 3.86
N GLY A 303 6.17 -16.84 2.70
CA GLY A 303 5.13 -17.81 2.41
C GLY A 303 5.16 -18.20 0.95
N VAL A 304 4.10 -18.88 0.50
CA VAL A 304 3.94 -19.29 -0.90
C VAL A 304 2.49 -19.12 -1.33
N ILE A 305 2.26 -18.83 -2.61
CA ILE A 305 0.97 -19.03 -3.28
C ILE A 305 1.01 -20.41 -3.89
N TYR A 306 0.06 -21.26 -3.51
CA TYR A 306 -0.13 -22.59 -4.06
C TYR A 306 -1.41 -22.60 -4.89
N LEU A 307 -1.32 -22.98 -6.16
CA LEU A 307 -2.46 -23.15 -7.05
C LEU A 307 -2.45 -24.55 -7.63
N ASP A 308 -3.61 -25.18 -7.74
CA ASP A 308 -3.75 -26.47 -8.37
C ASP A 308 -4.92 -26.53 -9.35
N SER A 309 -4.84 -27.49 -10.28
CA SER A 309 -5.95 -27.93 -11.09
C SER A 309 -6.22 -29.40 -10.83
N GLN A 310 -7.48 -29.72 -10.55
CA GLN A 310 -8.03 -31.06 -10.39
C GLN A 310 -8.60 -31.59 -11.72
N THR A 311 -8.90 -30.68 -12.66
CA THR A 311 -9.58 -31.00 -13.91
C THR A 311 -8.62 -31.21 -15.09
N LYS A 312 -7.46 -30.54 -15.09
CA LYS A 312 -6.59 -30.46 -16.27
C LYS A 312 -5.10 -30.66 -15.95
N ALA A 313 -4.47 -31.58 -16.66
CA ALA A 313 -3.01 -31.66 -16.77
C ALA A 313 -2.50 -30.58 -17.74
N SER A 314 -1.28 -30.09 -17.51
CA SER A 314 -0.66 -28.95 -18.16
C SER A 314 -1.54 -27.69 -18.13
N CYS A 315 -2.35 -27.54 -17.07
CA CYS A 315 -3.05 -26.26 -16.80
C CYS A 315 -2.02 -25.15 -16.57
N PHE A 316 -0.95 -25.51 -15.87
CA PHE A 316 0.25 -24.70 -15.73
C PHE A 316 1.36 -25.30 -16.60
N ASN A 317 2.07 -24.45 -17.35
CA ASN A 317 3.13 -24.89 -18.27
C ASN A 317 4.27 -23.88 -18.39
N GLU A 318 5.40 -24.32 -18.96
CA GLU A 318 6.60 -23.49 -19.10
C GLU A 318 6.38 -22.20 -19.93
N GLU A 319 5.36 -22.13 -20.81
CA GLU A 319 5.06 -20.89 -21.54
C GLU A 319 4.58 -19.76 -20.61
N GLN A 320 4.01 -20.10 -19.44
CA GLN A 320 3.54 -19.13 -18.45
C GLN A 320 4.65 -18.67 -17.49
N LYS A 321 5.82 -19.30 -17.52
CA LYS A 321 6.93 -19.02 -16.59
C LYS A 321 7.38 -17.55 -16.54
N PRO A 322 7.49 -16.81 -17.68
CA PRO A 322 7.84 -15.39 -17.63
C PRO A 322 6.80 -14.55 -16.87
N PHE A 323 5.51 -14.90 -17.01
CA PHE A 323 4.44 -14.24 -16.25
C PHE A 323 4.53 -14.58 -14.76
N LEU A 324 4.74 -15.85 -14.41
CA LEU A 324 4.89 -16.26 -13.00
C LEU A 324 6.07 -15.57 -12.32
N GLN A 325 7.20 -15.40 -13.02
CA GLN A 325 8.36 -14.66 -12.53
C GLN A 325 8.05 -13.17 -12.35
N SER A 326 7.37 -12.54 -13.33
CA SER A 326 6.92 -11.15 -13.22
C SER A 326 5.98 -10.98 -12.02
N LEU A 327 5.02 -11.89 -11.87
CA LEU A 327 4.09 -11.93 -10.75
C LEU A 327 4.82 -12.07 -9.42
N GLN A 328 5.80 -12.97 -9.30
CA GLN A 328 6.64 -13.13 -8.11
C GLN A 328 7.34 -11.81 -7.72
N ILE A 329 7.95 -11.12 -8.69
CA ILE A 329 8.66 -9.84 -8.45
C ILE A 329 7.69 -8.75 -7.97
N HIS A 330 6.54 -8.62 -8.66
CA HIS A 330 5.54 -7.62 -8.30
C HIS A 330 4.92 -7.91 -6.94
N LEU A 331 4.61 -9.17 -6.63
CA LEU A 331 4.14 -9.58 -5.31
C LEU A 331 5.20 -9.36 -4.23
N GLY A 332 6.46 -9.71 -4.45
CA GLY A 332 7.54 -9.45 -3.49
C GLY A 332 7.67 -7.96 -3.17
N THR A 333 7.59 -7.09 -4.18
CA THR A 333 7.61 -5.63 -4.02
C THR A 333 6.36 -5.11 -3.30
N ALA A 334 5.20 -5.64 -3.66
CA ALA A 334 3.92 -5.34 -3.04
C ALA A 334 3.94 -5.64 -1.54
N LEU A 335 4.40 -6.85 -1.20
CA LEU A 335 4.51 -7.33 0.17
C LEU A 335 5.55 -6.53 0.96
N LYS A 336 6.68 -6.14 0.34
CA LYS A 336 7.62 -5.19 0.95
C LYS A 336 6.89 -3.93 1.42
N SER A 337 6.19 -3.26 0.51
CA SER A 337 5.48 -2.01 0.83
C SER A 337 4.41 -2.22 1.90
N ALA A 338 3.61 -3.27 1.78
CA ALA A 338 2.57 -3.60 2.74
C ALA A 338 3.13 -4.05 4.11
N MET A 339 4.29 -4.69 4.18
CA MET A 339 4.95 -5.06 5.44
C MET A 339 5.64 -3.87 6.11
N HIS A 340 6.36 -3.04 5.35
CA HIS A 340 6.90 -1.79 5.89
C HIS A 340 5.78 -0.89 6.40
N TYR A 341 4.63 -0.89 5.72
CA TYR A 341 3.43 -0.26 6.25
C TYR A 341 2.93 -1.00 7.50
N SER A 342 2.73 -2.31 7.48
CA SER A 342 2.24 -3.12 8.62
C SER A 342 3.08 -2.95 9.90
N GLN A 343 4.42 -2.98 9.79
CA GLN A 343 5.35 -2.75 10.89
C GLN A 343 5.40 -1.28 11.31
N ALA A 344 5.05 -0.36 10.42
CA ALA A 344 4.90 1.05 10.76
C ALA A 344 3.53 1.38 11.35
N ILE A 345 2.50 0.52 11.21
CA ILE A 345 1.14 0.81 11.66
C ILE A 345 0.76 0.18 12.98
N THR A 346 1.39 -0.91 13.44
CA THR A 346 1.10 -1.51 14.76
C THR A 346 2.33 -1.58 15.66
N ASP A 347 2.14 -1.38 16.95
CA ASP A 347 3.16 -1.50 17.99
C ASP A 347 3.42 -2.97 18.33
N ASP A 348 4.67 -3.43 18.22
CA ASP A 348 5.03 -4.85 18.36
C ASP A 348 4.70 -5.44 19.74
N LEU A 349 4.72 -4.62 20.79
CA LEU A 349 4.44 -5.09 22.15
C LEU A 349 2.95 -5.23 22.42
N THR A 350 2.14 -4.28 21.95
CA THR A 350 0.71 -4.17 22.31
C THR A 350 -0.26 -4.58 21.22
N GLY A 351 0.19 -4.67 19.97
CA GLY A 351 -0.65 -4.94 18.80
C GLY A 351 -1.57 -3.77 18.40
N LEU A 352 -1.56 -2.67 19.14
CA LEU A 352 -2.35 -1.46 18.86
C LEU A 352 -1.71 -0.63 17.75
N TYR A 353 -2.47 0.30 17.16
CA TYR A 353 -1.92 1.15 16.12
C TYR A 353 -0.82 2.08 16.63
N THR A 354 0.24 2.29 15.85
CA THR A 354 1.31 3.25 16.17
C THR A 354 0.81 4.68 16.06
N ARG A 355 1.54 5.60 16.69
CA ARG A 355 1.36 7.04 16.53
C ARG A 355 1.18 7.49 15.08
N LYS A 356 2.06 7.03 14.18
CA LYS A 356 2.08 7.46 12.78
C LYS A 356 0.77 7.13 12.06
N PHE A 357 0.30 5.89 12.20
CA PHE A 357 -0.96 5.48 11.60
C PHE A 357 -2.16 6.19 12.25
N PHE A 358 -2.09 6.38 13.57
CA PHE A 358 -3.17 7.04 14.30
C PHE A 358 -3.37 8.50 13.85
N GLU A 359 -2.28 9.26 13.62
CA GLU A 359 -2.34 10.62 13.10
C GLU A 359 -3.01 10.71 11.71
N GLU A 360 -2.79 9.72 10.84
CA GLU A 360 -3.49 9.60 9.55
C GLU A 360 -5.01 9.41 9.74
N ARG A 361 -5.41 8.57 10.70
CA ARG A 361 -6.83 8.34 11.03
C ARG A 361 -7.51 9.56 11.65
N ILE A 362 -6.80 10.29 12.52
CA ILE A 362 -7.29 11.58 13.04
C ILE A 362 -7.57 12.55 11.88
N LYS A 363 -6.63 12.70 10.95
CA LYS A 363 -6.80 13.59 9.78
C LYS A 363 -8.04 13.23 8.98
N GLN A 364 -8.26 11.94 8.70
CA GLN A 364 -9.44 11.46 7.99
C GLN A 364 -10.74 11.80 8.74
N ALA A 365 -10.79 11.58 10.06
CA ALA A 365 -11.97 11.88 10.87
C ALA A 365 -12.24 13.39 10.97
N MET A 366 -11.21 14.24 11.11
CA MET A 366 -11.35 15.70 11.09
C MET A 366 -11.89 16.19 9.74
N ASP A 367 -11.40 15.62 8.64
CA ASP A 367 -11.87 15.94 7.30
C ASP A 367 -13.30 15.48 7.04
N GLN A 368 -13.72 14.35 7.62
CA GLN A 368 -15.09 13.86 7.58
C GLN A 368 -16.02 14.74 8.41
N SER A 369 -15.64 15.04 9.66
CA SER A 369 -16.39 15.92 10.57
C SER A 369 -16.61 17.31 9.95
N ARG A 370 -15.58 17.89 9.34
CA ARG A 370 -15.71 19.19 8.63
C ARG A 370 -16.66 19.14 7.44
N ARG A 371 -16.68 18.02 6.70
CA ARG A 371 -17.51 17.86 5.49
C ARG A 371 -18.97 17.57 5.80
N TYR A 372 -19.23 16.75 6.81
CA TYR A 372 -20.56 16.22 7.09
C TYR A 372 -21.16 16.69 8.42
N ALA A 373 -20.47 17.56 9.15
CA ALA A 373 -20.84 18.00 10.50
C ALA A 373 -21.03 16.84 11.49
N SER A 374 -20.33 15.72 11.28
CA SER A 374 -20.34 14.57 12.20
C SER A 374 -19.46 14.85 13.41
N THR A 375 -19.86 14.38 14.59
CA THR A 375 -19.06 14.53 15.81
C THR A 375 -17.91 13.53 15.84
N CYS A 376 -16.77 13.92 16.39
CA CYS A 376 -15.72 12.99 16.76
C CYS A 376 -14.99 13.49 18.01
N CYS A 377 -14.58 12.54 18.86
CA CYS A 377 -13.86 12.81 20.09
C CYS A 377 -12.53 12.07 20.10
N LEU A 378 -11.55 12.70 20.73
CA LEU A 378 -10.26 12.11 21.04
C LEU A 378 -10.18 11.87 22.54
N ILE A 379 -9.71 10.69 22.94
CA ILE A 379 -9.37 10.39 24.32
C ILE A 379 -7.89 10.02 24.36
N LEU A 380 -7.11 10.74 25.15
CA LEU A 380 -5.74 10.37 25.47
C LEU A 380 -5.70 9.82 26.90
N LEU A 381 -4.95 8.74 27.11
CA LEU A 381 -4.79 8.15 28.43
C LEU A 381 -3.34 7.73 28.68
N ASP A 382 -2.95 7.76 29.94
CA ASP A 382 -1.62 7.39 30.41
C ASP A 382 -1.73 6.56 31.69
N ILE A 383 -0.96 5.48 31.77
CA ILE A 383 -0.93 4.60 32.94
C ILE A 383 -0.24 5.31 34.09
N ASP A 384 -0.99 5.49 35.18
CA ASP A 384 -0.51 6.19 36.36
C ASP A 384 0.65 5.44 37.00
N HIS A 385 1.73 6.18 37.30
CA HIS A 385 2.90 5.66 38.00
C HIS A 385 3.59 4.48 37.29
N PHE A 386 3.50 4.38 35.96
CA PHE A 386 4.10 3.28 35.19
C PHE A 386 5.60 3.09 35.45
N LYS A 387 6.37 4.19 35.56
CA LYS A 387 7.79 4.11 35.95
C LYS A 387 8.00 3.40 37.30
N ASN A 388 7.16 3.68 38.30
CA ASN A 388 7.27 3.01 39.61
C ASN A 388 6.99 1.51 39.51
N ILE A 389 6.10 1.09 38.61
CA ILE A 389 5.83 -0.32 38.34
C ILE A 389 7.08 -0.99 37.76
N ASN A 390 7.70 -0.37 36.75
CA ASN A 390 8.96 -0.86 36.17
C ASN A 390 10.09 -0.92 37.20
N ASP A 391 10.24 0.13 38.01
CA ASP A 391 11.31 0.21 39.02
C ASP A 391 11.09 -0.81 40.16
N THR A 392 9.84 -1.18 40.47
CA THR A 392 9.51 -2.11 41.57
C THR A 392 9.47 -3.57 41.13
N TYR A 393 8.91 -3.86 39.96
CA TYR A 393 8.61 -5.23 39.50
C TYR A 393 9.41 -5.64 38.25
N GLY A 394 10.24 -4.74 37.71
CA GLY A 394 11.05 -4.95 36.51
C GLY A 394 10.29 -4.70 35.20
N HIS A 395 11.04 -4.48 34.13
CA HIS A 395 10.50 -4.16 32.80
C HIS A 395 9.58 -5.24 32.22
N ASN A 396 9.83 -6.52 32.51
CA ASN A 396 8.95 -7.61 32.05
C ASN A 396 7.52 -7.47 32.61
N CYS A 397 7.39 -7.02 33.86
CA CYS A 397 6.10 -6.75 34.48
C CYS A 397 5.44 -5.54 33.83
N GLY A 398 6.20 -4.48 33.52
CA GLY A 398 5.69 -3.32 32.78
C GLY A 398 5.18 -3.68 31.40
N ASP A 399 5.92 -4.52 30.67
CA ASP A 399 5.51 -5.02 29.36
C ASP A 399 4.22 -5.84 29.43
N GLN A 400 4.06 -6.64 30.49
CA GLN A 400 2.81 -7.35 30.74
C GLN A 400 1.66 -6.39 31.04
N VAL A 401 1.89 -5.37 31.86
CA VAL A 401 0.89 -4.33 32.13
C VAL A 401 0.43 -3.65 30.84
N LEU A 402 1.37 -3.28 29.96
CA LEU A 402 1.07 -2.67 28.67
C LEU A 402 0.23 -3.60 27.78
N ARG A 403 0.57 -4.90 27.75
CA ARG A 403 -0.18 -5.92 27.00
C ARG A 403 -1.62 -6.09 27.51
N GLU A 404 -1.81 -6.21 28.82
CA GLU A 404 -3.13 -6.39 29.41
C GLU A 404 -4.02 -5.16 29.25
N VAL A 405 -3.47 -3.97 29.44
CA VAL A 405 -4.19 -2.71 29.17
C VAL A 405 -4.57 -2.65 27.69
N ALA A 406 -3.62 -2.87 26.77
CA ALA A 406 -3.88 -2.85 25.35
C ALA A 406 -4.99 -3.83 24.92
N ASN A 407 -4.96 -5.06 25.44
CA ASN A 407 -6.01 -6.06 25.19
C ASN A 407 -7.38 -5.57 25.64
N LEU A 408 -7.48 -5.00 26.85
CA LEU A 408 -8.72 -4.40 27.34
C LEU A 408 -9.20 -3.26 26.43
N LEU A 409 -8.29 -2.38 26.01
CA LEU A 409 -8.62 -1.27 25.12
C LEU A 409 -9.14 -1.77 23.76
N SER A 410 -8.51 -2.79 23.18
CA SER A 410 -8.95 -3.41 21.93
C SER A 410 -10.32 -4.08 22.05
N MET A 411 -10.59 -4.81 23.14
CA MET A 411 -11.86 -5.51 23.34
C MET A 411 -13.05 -4.57 23.58
N THR A 412 -12.79 -3.38 24.12
CA THR A 412 -13.83 -2.40 24.46
C THR A 412 -14.18 -1.46 23.30
N ALA A 413 -13.27 -1.31 22.34
CA ALA A 413 -13.44 -0.48 21.16
C ALA A 413 -14.50 -1.04 20.18
N ARG A 414 -15.30 -0.16 19.58
CA ARG A 414 -16.20 -0.55 18.48
C ARG A 414 -15.40 -0.68 17.20
N LYS A 415 -15.97 -1.36 16.20
CA LYS A 415 -15.38 -1.47 14.85
C LYS A 415 -15.12 -0.11 14.18
N SER A 416 -15.88 0.92 14.56
CA SER A 416 -15.75 2.31 14.08
C SER A 416 -14.70 3.13 14.83
N ASP A 417 -14.26 2.65 15.99
CA ASP A 417 -13.31 3.36 16.85
C ASP A 417 -11.89 2.93 16.50
N VAL A 418 -10.93 3.84 16.64
CA VAL A 418 -9.52 3.54 16.41
C VAL A 418 -8.79 3.64 17.74
N VAL A 419 -7.95 2.65 18.05
CA VAL A 419 -7.14 2.59 19.28
C VAL A 419 -5.66 2.51 18.91
N GLY A 420 -4.84 3.35 19.52
CA GLY A 420 -3.40 3.37 19.28
C GLY A 420 -2.57 3.54 20.55
N ARG A 421 -1.27 3.30 20.41
CA ARG A 421 -0.23 3.58 21.39
C ARG A 421 0.68 4.67 20.84
N LEU A 422 0.82 5.79 21.56
CA LEU A 422 1.65 6.91 21.11
C LEU A 422 3.13 6.70 21.41
N GLY A 423 3.43 5.96 22.47
CA GLY A 423 4.78 5.65 22.95
C GLY A 423 4.77 5.48 24.47
N GLY A 424 5.75 4.76 25.02
CA GLY A 424 5.82 4.52 26.47
C GLY A 424 4.52 3.90 27.01
N GLU A 425 3.90 4.58 27.96
CA GLU A 425 2.66 4.20 28.65
C GLU A 425 1.40 4.94 28.15
N GLU A 426 1.50 5.66 27.03
CA GLU A 426 0.45 6.51 26.50
C GLU A 426 -0.36 5.82 25.39
N PHE A 427 -1.69 5.82 25.55
CA PHE A 427 -2.65 5.26 24.60
C PHE A 427 -3.67 6.32 24.17
N ILE A 428 -4.27 6.10 23.01
CA ILE A 428 -5.16 7.06 22.37
C ILE A 428 -6.36 6.36 21.72
N PHE A 429 -7.54 6.98 21.84
CA PHE A 429 -8.78 6.59 21.17
C PHE A 429 -9.31 7.70 20.30
N LEU A 430 -9.81 7.32 19.13
CA LEU A 430 -10.56 8.17 18.22
C LEU A 430 -11.96 7.58 18.12
N LEU A 431 -12.92 8.28 18.72
CA LEU A 431 -14.33 7.90 18.72
C LEU A 431 -15.04 8.68 17.63
N THR A 432 -15.43 7.99 16.56
CA THR A 432 -16.21 8.58 15.47
C THR A 432 -17.69 8.63 15.87
N GLU A 433 -18.42 9.62 15.36
CA GLU A 433 -19.86 9.82 15.61
C GLU A 433 -20.22 9.89 17.10
N THR A 434 -19.28 10.41 17.91
CA THR A 434 -19.40 10.48 19.36
C THR A 434 -19.12 11.90 19.81
N ASN A 435 -20.03 12.46 20.61
CA ASN A 435 -19.88 13.77 21.25
C ASN A 435 -19.20 13.66 22.62
N GLU A 436 -18.89 14.80 23.23
CA GLU A 436 -18.19 14.91 24.51
C GLU A 436 -18.84 14.06 25.62
N GLU A 437 -20.17 14.13 25.78
CA GLU A 437 -20.88 13.38 26.82
C GLU A 437 -20.76 11.86 26.61
N GLY A 438 -20.86 11.41 25.36
CA GLY A 438 -20.66 10.01 25.00
C GLY A 438 -19.24 9.54 25.27
N ALA A 439 -18.25 10.35 24.91
CA ALA A 439 -16.84 10.08 25.16
C ALA A 439 -16.53 10.04 26.67
N LEU A 440 -17.09 10.94 27.46
CA LEU A 440 -16.93 10.97 28.91
C LEU A 440 -17.45 9.70 29.58
N ARG A 441 -18.66 9.26 29.22
CA ARG A 441 -19.22 7.99 29.74
C ARG A 441 -18.35 6.80 29.36
N TYR A 442 -17.84 6.79 28.13
CA TYR A 442 -16.97 5.72 27.64
C TYR A 442 -15.63 5.69 28.39
N ALA A 443 -14.97 6.85 28.56
CA ALA A 443 -13.72 6.97 29.29
C ALA A 443 -13.85 6.61 30.78
N GLU A 444 -14.93 7.02 31.46
CA GLU A 444 -15.15 6.66 32.86
C GLU A 444 -15.37 5.15 33.04
N ARG A 445 -15.99 4.49 32.06
CA ARG A 445 -16.08 3.03 32.04
C ARG A 445 -14.71 2.41 31.88
N LEU A 446 -13.93 2.83 30.87
CA LEU A 446 -12.56 2.35 30.66
C LEU A 446 -11.67 2.52 31.88
N ARG A 447 -11.74 3.68 32.53
CA ARG A 447 -10.98 3.97 33.75
C ARG A 447 -11.27 2.95 34.85
N LYS A 448 -12.56 2.66 35.09
CA LYS A 448 -12.97 1.65 36.07
C LYS A 448 -12.54 0.24 35.66
N ASP A 449 -12.64 -0.10 34.38
CA ASP A 449 -12.24 -1.40 33.86
C ASP A 449 -10.72 -1.60 34.04
N ILE A 450 -9.90 -0.59 33.74
CA ILE A 450 -8.45 -0.60 33.98
C ILE A 450 -8.14 -0.75 35.47
N ALA A 451 -8.81 0.01 36.34
CA ALA A 451 -8.62 -0.07 37.79
C ALA A 451 -8.96 -1.45 38.38
N ASN A 452 -9.84 -2.21 37.70
CA ASN A 452 -10.25 -3.55 38.09
C ASN A 452 -9.43 -4.67 37.42
N LEU A 453 -8.48 -4.36 36.53
CA LEU A 453 -7.64 -5.36 35.88
C LEU A 453 -6.84 -6.15 36.93
N GLU A 454 -6.90 -7.48 36.85
CA GLU A 454 -6.13 -8.38 37.69
C GLU A 454 -4.88 -8.84 36.95
N ILE A 455 -3.81 -8.05 37.03
CA ILE A 455 -2.54 -8.36 36.36
C ILE A 455 -1.68 -9.19 37.31
N GLN A 456 -1.38 -10.44 36.95
CA GLN A 456 -0.54 -11.33 37.75
C GLN A 456 0.89 -11.39 37.19
N ASN A 457 1.88 -11.03 38.00
CA ASN A 457 3.31 -11.19 37.68
C ASN A 457 3.96 -12.06 38.75
N ASP A 458 4.41 -13.27 38.38
CA ASP A 458 5.03 -14.24 39.29
C ASP A 458 4.23 -14.51 40.59
N GLY A 459 2.90 -14.53 40.49
CA GLY A 459 1.98 -14.75 41.62
C GLY A 459 1.69 -13.51 42.48
N ILE A 460 2.24 -12.34 42.13
CA ILE A 460 1.94 -11.05 42.76
C ILE A 460 0.88 -10.32 41.92
N ARG A 461 -0.16 -9.81 42.59
CA ARG A 461 -1.20 -8.99 41.95
C ARG A 461 -0.72 -7.54 41.83
N VAL A 462 -0.68 -7.03 40.60
CA VAL A 462 -0.34 -5.64 40.29
C VAL A 462 -1.63 -4.91 39.90
N SER A 463 -1.96 -3.86 40.65
CA SER A 463 -3.08 -2.96 40.35
C SER A 463 -2.57 -1.71 39.63
N VAL A 464 -3.27 -1.29 38.58
CA VAL A 464 -2.93 -0.11 37.79
C VAL A 464 -4.13 0.81 37.66
N THR A 465 -3.89 2.12 37.58
CA THR A 465 -4.91 3.13 37.24
C THR A 465 -4.44 3.93 36.04
N ALA A 466 -5.33 4.70 35.44
CA ALA A 466 -4.98 5.57 34.33
C ALA A 466 -5.68 6.94 34.43
N SER A 467 -5.01 7.96 33.94
CA SER A 467 -5.52 9.31 33.82
C SER A 467 -5.92 9.59 32.37
N PHE A 468 -7.05 10.26 32.14
CA PHE A 468 -7.64 10.45 30.81
C PHE A 468 -7.90 11.93 30.51
N GLY A 469 -7.64 12.34 29.27
CA GLY A 469 -8.01 13.62 28.69
C GLY A 469 -8.95 13.44 27.50
N ILE A 470 -10.02 14.21 27.44
CA ILE A 470 -11.03 14.15 26.36
C ILE A 470 -11.11 15.49 25.65
N VAL A 471 -11.23 15.45 24.31
CA VAL A 471 -11.52 16.62 23.49
C VAL A 471 -12.54 16.23 22.43
N GLU A 472 -13.61 17.02 22.28
CA GLU A 472 -14.48 16.96 21.11
C GLU A 472 -13.91 17.85 20.00
N TYR A 473 -13.87 17.36 18.76
CA TYR A 473 -13.35 18.13 17.64
C TYR A 473 -14.29 19.31 17.32
N GLU A 474 -13.75 20.52 17.40
CA GLU A 474 -14.35 21.72 16.87
C GLU A 474 -13.59 22.20 15.61
N ALA A 475 -14.30 22.76 14.63
CA ALA A 475 -13.67 23.34 13.43
C ALA A 475 -12.65 24.47 13.75
N SER A 476 -12.73 25.06 14.94
CA SER A 476 -11.80 26.07 15.47
C SER A 476 -10.38 25.53 15.70
N LEU A 477 -10.20 24.23 15.95
CA LEU A 477 -8.90 23.57 16.10
C LEU A 477 -8.07 23.60 14.80
N GLY A 478 -8.74 23.75 13.65
CA GLY A 478 -8.11 23.72 12.32
C GLY A 478 -7.96 22.31 11.76
N THR A 479 -7.04 22.13 10.80
CA THR A 479 -6.91 20.87 10.02
C THR A 479 -5.72 20.01 10.41
N MET A 480 -4.97 20.41 11.44
CA MET A 480 -3.71 19.77 11.82
C MET A 480 -3.95 18.77 12.96
N PRO A 481 -3.71 17.45 12.76
CA PRO A 481 -3.94 16.42 13.78
C PRO A 481 -3.23 16.67 15.12
N TYR A 482 -2.00 17.22 15.07
CA TYR A 482 -1.20 17.43 16.27
C TYR A 482 -1.90 18.34 17.30
N ARG A 483 -2.68 19.34 16.86
CA ARG A 483 -3.40 20.25 17.76
C ARG A 483 -4.49 19.54 18.56
N PHE A 484 -5.15 18.57 17.93
CA PHE A 484 -6.20 17.78 18.58
C PHE A 484 -5.60 16.88 19.66
N ILE A 485 -4.42 16.30 19.38
CA ILE A 485 -3.64 15.53 20.36
C ILE A 485 -3.14 16.43 21.50
N GLU A 486 -2.59 17.61 21.21
CA GLU A 486 -2.09 18.57 22.21
C GLU A 486 -3.19 19.00 23.19
N GLU A 487 -4.42 19.26 22.72
CA GLU A 487 -5.52 19.59 23.63
C GLU A 487 -5.94 18.40 24.51
N ALA A 488 -5.88 17.17 23.99
CA ALA A 488 -6.20 15.98 24.77
C ALA A 488 -5.12 15.69 25.81
N ASP A 489 -3.85 15.92 25.45
CA ASP A 489 -2.73 15.86 26.39
C ASP A 489 -2.85 16.90 27.50
N ALA A 490 -3.19 18.14 27.16
CA ALA A 490 -3.45 19.18 28.17
C ALA A 490 -4.57 18.78 29.15
N ALA A 491 -5.67 18.19 28.65
CA ALA A 491 -6.73 17.68 29.50
C ALA A 491 -6.26 16.50 30.38
N MET A 492 -5.51 15.55 29.82
CA MET A 492 -4.96 14.41 30.56
C MET A 492 -3.98 14.86 31.65
N TYR A 493 -3.17 15.87 31.35
CA TYR A 493 -2.27 16.48 32.32
C TYR A 493 -3.02 17.10 33.50
N LEU A 494 -4.17 17.75 33.26
CA LEU A 494 -5.04 18.23 34.34
C LEU A 494 -5.62 17.09 35.17
N ALA A 495 -5.98 15.96 34.56
CA ALA A 495 -6.38 14.75 35.28
C ALA A 495 -5.26 14.25 36.21
N LYS A 496 -4.02 14.17 35.70
CA LYS A 496 -2.83 13.79 36.49
C LYS A 496 -2.61 14.75 37.67
N ARG A 497 -2.68 16.06 37.44
CA ARG A 497 -2.49 17.09 38.49
C ARG A 497 -3.58 17.11 39.55
N ALA A 498 -4.82 16.81 39.18
CA ALA A 498 -5.94 16.82 40.11
C ALA A 498 -5.97 15.58 41.03
N GLY A 499 -5.02 14.64 40.86
CA GLY A 499 -4.84 13.49 41.74
C GLY A 499 -4.90 12.13 41.03
N ARG A 500 -4.75 12.09 39.70
CA ARG A 500 -4.76 10.87 38.89
C ARG A 500 -6.07 10.07 38.99
N ASP A 501 -6.11 8.89 38.36
CA ASP A 501 -7.27 7.98 38.30
C ASP A 501 -8.59 8.71 38.02
N ARG A 502 -8.60 9.53 36.96
CA ARG A 502 -9.78 10.33 36.59
C ARG A 502 -9.77 10.73 35.13
N VAL A 503 -10.94 11.18 34.70
CA VAL A 503 -11.16 11.77 33.38
C VAL A 503 -11.26 13.28 33.50
N HIS A 504 -10.61 14.01 32.60
CA HIS A 504 -10.80 15.44 32.43
C HIS A 504 -11.20 15.74 30.98
N VAL A 505 -12.18 16.63 30.82
CA VAL A 505 -12.64 17.10 29.51
C VAL A 505 -12.02 18.47 29.25
N SER A 506 -11.46 18.68 28.07
CA SER A 506 -10.94 19.99 27.66
C SER A 506 -12.08 20.99 27.63
N THR A 507 -11.92 22.08 28.37
CA THR A 507 -12.81 23.24 28.26
C THR A 507 -12.00 24.45 27.81
N LYS A 508 -12.62 25.37 27.07
CA LYS A 508 -11.97 26.64 26.64
C LYS A 508 -11.33 27.41 27.80
N LYS A 509 -11.86 27.26 29.02
CA LYS A 509 -11.37 27.90 30.24
C LYS A 509 -10.18 27.16 30.89
N SER A 510 -10.09 25.84 30.71
CA SER A 510 -9.01 25.00 31.24
C SER A 510 -7.66 25.35 30.59
N LEU A 511 -7.65 25.66 29.29
CA LEU A 511 -6.44 25.98 28.52
C LEU A 511 -5.88 27.38 28.84
N GLU A 512 -6.73 28.38 29.09
CA GLU A 512 -6.30 29.72 29.53
C GLU A 512 -5.56 29.68 30.88
N SER A 513 -5.96 28.76 31.78
CA SER A 513 -5.31 28.59 33.09
C SER A 513 -3.93 27.91 33.03
N LEU A 514 -3.64 27.14 31.97
CA LEU A 514 -2.32 26.56 31.72
C LEU A 514 -1.35 27.58 31.12
N ASN A 515 -1.83 28.46 30.23
CA ASN A 515 -1.04 29.53 29.62
C ASN A 515 -0.60 30.65 30.60
N THR A 516 -1.20 30.74 31.79
CA THR A 516 -0.82 31.71 32.82
C THR A 516 0.27 31.20 33.79
N HIS A 517 0.77 29.97 33.61
CA HIS A 517 1.77 29.35 34.49
C HIS A 517 3.04 28.87 33.77
N ILE A 518 3.23 29.26 32.51
CA ILE A 518 4.53 29.12 31.85
C ILE A 518 5.33 30.38 32.20
N PRO A 519 6.38 30.34 33.04
CA PRO A 519 7.26 31.49 33.19
C PRO A 519 7.92 31.77 31.84
N ASP A 520 7.90 33.02 31.41
CA ASP A 520 8.60 33.51 30.22
C ASP A 520 10.04 32.98 30.21
N ILE A 521 10.32 32.04 29.31
CA ILE A 521 11.69 31.73 28.92
C ILE A 521 12.09 32.89 28.01
N THR A 522 12.69 33.91 28.60
CA THR A 522 13.44 34.93 27.89
C THR A 522 14.57 34.25 27.11
N LEU A 523 14.36 34.10 25.81
CA LEU A 523 15.45 33.91 24.87
C LEU A 523 16.33 35.16 24.93
N THR A 524 17.49 35.03 25.56
CA THR A 524 18.59 35.99 25.44
C THR A 524 19.42 35.58 24.24
N ASP A 525 19.75 36.61 23.44
CA ASP A 525 20.42 36.68 22.13
C ASP A 525 21.27 35.50 21.62
#